data_AF-A0A9P9QPM1-F1
#
_entry.id   AF-A0A9P9QPM1-F1
#
_cell.length_a   1.000
_cell.length_b   1.000
_cell.length_c   1.000
_cell.angle_alpha   90.00
_cell.angle_beta   90.00
_cell.angle_gamma   90.00
#
_symmetry.space_group_name_H-M   'P 1'
#
loop_
_entity.id
_entity.type
_entity.pdbx_description
1 polymer ?
#
loop_
_entity_poly.entity_id
_entity_poly.type
_entity_poly.pdbx_seq_one_letter_code
_entity_poly.pdbx_strand_id
1 'polypeptide(L)'
;MATSCRFGFGSSLASSSQVTSHVFAALQPVAESFLYVLQHIRSSIVVDIPSFRQAFDSATGAMCTVNVTCTVLLRDPFSDMQVVQGIEFDECGSAAEDVHEQTIAQKTTFTVPILDSLPHLRSWRFHPPSTPPSTSPSLTEEYLPTPIRWTDADLMYLLTCLFPSPLVHNQLILSPPLASLPCTSSSPIHLHLHQLIPPAPPPRSAYSKHLPIGTGRPAARTLHLASSSRTCYTAHDARRSLASSLLANKEFVIYMLDRYSVLATLYAETLDTLEGLYRGMIEMLGVGEKEWGERYGQLCGEVDGTCVLEARVEVYLLGMGRGEVEWWVENVEMALELEGDEREGWGGVYRDAAEFLGRAVGEMEHVSGYE
;
A
#
# COMPACT_ATOMS: atom_id res chain seq x y z
N MET A 1 7.84 -3.95 72.96
CA MET A 1 7.69 -2.79 72.06
C MET A 1 7.77 -3.31 70.63
N ALA A 2 6.62 -3.43 69.97
CA ALA A 2 6.51 -3.87 68.58
C ALA A 2 5.47 -2.97 67.91
N THR A 3 5.89 -2.22 66.91
CA THR A 3 5.08 -1.24 66.17
C THR A 3 4.46 -1.94 64.97
N SER A 4 3.13 -1.95 64.89
CA SER A 4 2.36 -2.48 63.77
C SER A 4 2.02 -1.33 62.81
N CYS A 5 2.47 -1.43 61.55
CA CYS A 5 2.04 -0.56 60.47
C CYS A 5 1.13 -1.36 59.52
N ARG A 6 -0.13 -0.93 59.38
CA ARG A 6 -1.07 -1.38 58.35
C ARG A 6 -0.89 -0.51 57.11
N PHE A 7 -0.65 -1.12 55.95
CA PHE A 7 -0.82 -0.50 54.63
C PHE A 7 -2.18 -0.93 54.07
N GLY A 8 -3.02 0.06 53.72
CA GLY A 8 -4.23 -0.14 52.94
C GLY A 8 -3.91 -0.04 51.45
N PHE A 9 -4.26 -1.07 50.68
CA PHE A 9 -4.27 -1.02 49.23
C PHE A 9 -5.58 -0.38 48.76
N GLY A 10 -5.48 0.81 48.16
CA GLY A 10 -6.56 1.42 47.38
C GLY A 10 -6.51 0.89 45.94
N SER A 11 -7.58 0.24 45.52
CA SER A 11 -7.82 -0.24 44.15
C SER A 11 -8.29 0.90 43.26
N SER A 12 -7.48 1.29 42.27
CA SER A 12 -7.89 2.14 41.15
C SER A 12 -7.08 1.77 39.89
N LEU A 13 -7.46 0.66 39.25
CA LEU A 13 -7.03 0.29 37.90
C LEU A 13 -8.23 -0.34 37.17
N ALA A 14 -9.11 0.51 36.65
CA ALA A 14 -10.20 0.13 35.77
C ALA A 14 -10.55 1.31 34.85
N SER A 15 -9.67 1.60 33.88
CA SER A 15 -10.05 2.46 32.74
C SER A 15 -9.23 2.20 31.47
N SER A 16 -8.09 1.50 31.55
CA SER A 16 -7.24 1.25 30.38
C SER A 16 -7.61 0.00 29.56
N SER A 17 -8.47 -0.91 30.05
CA SER A 17 -8.79 -2.16 29.33
C SER A 17 -10.01 -2.08 28.41
N GLN A 18 -10.83 -1.03 28.50
CA GLN A 18 -12.01 -0.88 27.63
C GLN A 18 -11.67 -0.25 26.27
N VAL A 19 -10.67 0.65 26.23
CA VAL A 19 -10.25 1.30 24.97
C VAL A 19 -9.53 0.32 24.05
N THR A 20 -8.71 -0.58 24.60
CA THR A 20 -8.09 -1.66 23.81
C THR A 20 -9.11 -2.64 23.27
N SER A 21 -10.22 -2.91 23.98
CA SER A 21 -11.27 -3.82 23.53
C SER A 21 -12.06 -3.30 22.32
N HIS A 22 -12.33 -1.99 22.24
CA HIS A 22 -13.05 -1.42 21.10
C HIS A 22 -12.16 -1.30 19.86
N VAL A 23 -10.88 -0.97 20.03
CA VAL A 23 -9.91 -0.98 18.92
C VAL A 23 -9.67 -2.41 18.43
N PHE A 24 -9.55 -3.40 19.33
CA PHE A 24 -9.46 -4.81 18.92
C PHE A 24 -10.73 -5.28 18.22
N ALA A 25 -11.93 -4.90 18.69
CA ALA A 25 -13.19 -5.28 18.06
C ALA A 25 -13.40 -4.63 16.68
N ALA A 26 -12.86 -3.43 16.44
CA ALA A 26 -12.88 -2.80 15.11
C ALA A 26 -11.79 -3.37 14.17
N LEU A 27 -10.68 -3.84 14.73
CA LEU A 27 -9.59 -4.46 13.97
C LEU A 27 -9.76 -5.96 13.74
N GLN A 28 -10.59 -6.63 14.54
CA GLN A 28 -10.81 -8.06 14.46
C GLN A 28 -11.47 -8.49 13.15
N PRO A 29 -12.51 -7.82 12.64
CA PRO A 29 -13.03 -8.11 11.31
C PRO A 29 -11.91 -7.95 10.28
N VAL A 30 -11.27 -6.77 10.23
CA VAL A 30 -10.20 -6.47 9.25
C VAL A 30 -9.08 -7.52 9.29
N ALA A 31 -8.63 -7.91 10.47
CA ALA A 31 -7.63 -8.95 10.65
C ALA A 31 -8.15 -10.35 10.28
N GLU A 32 -9.41 -10.67 10.55
CA GLU A 32 -10.05 -11.96 10.21
C GLU A 32 -10.27 -12.12 8.71
N SER A 33 -10.69 -11.09 7.97
CA SER A 33 -10.75 -11.13 6.50
C SER A 33 -9.37 -11.22 5.86
N PHE A 34 -8.37 -10.51 6.41
CA PHE A 34 -6.99 -10.67 5.95
C PHE A 34 -6.44 -12.08 6.25
N LEU A 35 -6.75 -12.67 7.42
CA LEU A 35 -6.37 -14.04 7.76
C LEU A 35 -7.13 -15.08 6.93
N TYR A 36 -8.40 -14.85 6.61
CA TYR A 36 -9.22 -15.69 5.74
C TYR A 36 -8.69 -15.69 4.30
N VAL A 37 -8.35 -14.52 3.76
CA VAL A 37 -7.68 -14.37 2.45
C VAL A 37 -6.33 -15.07 2.45
N LEU A 38 -5.50 -14.90 3.49
CA LEU A 38 -4.21 -15.59 3.59
C LEU A 38 -4.34 -17.11 3.77
N GLN A 39 -5.41 -17.58 4.40
CA GLN A 39 -5.71 -19.00 4.55
C GLN A 39 -6.16 -19.63 3.23
N HIS A 40 -6.88 -18.88 2.38
CA HIS A 40 -7.27 -19.29 1.03
C HIS A 40 -6.12 -19.22 0.00
N ILE A 41 -5.24 -18.21 0.09
CA ILE A 41 -4.03 -18.09 -0.77
C ILE A 41 -3.08 -19.28 -0.56
N ARG A 42 -3.00 -19.83 0.66
CA ARG A 42 -2.18 -21.02 0.94
C ARG A 42 -2.64 -22.30 0.22
N SER A 43 -3.90 -22.35 -0.23
CA SER A 43 -4.48 -23.51 -0.92
C SER A 43 -4.34 -23.47 -2.44
N SER A 44 -4.05 -22.32 -3.05
CA SER A 44 -4.27 -22.12 -4.50
C SER A 44 -3.03 -21.80 -5.34
N ILE A 45 -1.80 -21.94 -4.84
CA ILE A 45 -0.60 -21.74 -5.67
C ILE A 45 0.34 -22.95 -5.60
N VAL A 46 0.08 -23.92 -6.49
CA VAL A 46 1.11 -24.73 -7.13
C VAL A 46 0.97 -24.51 -8.64
N VAL A 47 1.59 -23.44 -9.14
CA VAL A 47 1.77 -23.24 -10.58
C VAL A 47 3.17 -23.75 -10.93
N ASP A 48 3.23 -24.99 -11.40
CA ASP A 48 4.42 -25.59 -12.00
C ASP A 48 4.48 -25.12 -13.46
N ILE A 49 5.44 -24.24 -13.79
CA ILE A 49 5.69 -23.78 -15.17
C ILE A 49 6.92 -24.56 -15.69
N PRO A 50 6.76 -25.62 -16.51
CA PRO A 50 7.88 -26.50 -16.88
C PRO A 50 8.77 -25.93 -17.99
N SER A 51 8.38 -24.82 -18.63
CA SER A 51 8.96 -24.36 -19.90
C SER A 51 10.21 -23.50 -19.79
N PHE A 52 10.68 -23.17 -18.59
CA PHE A 52 11.92 -22.37 -18.41
C PHE A 52 13.16 -23.22 -18.07
N ARG A 53 13.00 -24.55 -17.97
CA ARG A 53 14.02 -25.44 -17.39
C ARG A 53 14.97 -26.08 -18.41
N GLN A 54 14.75 -25.88 -19.71
CA GLN A 54 15.49 -26.60 -20.76
C GLN A 54 16.66 -25.83 -21.38
N ALA A 55 16.84 -24.55 -21.06
CA ALA A 55 17.90 -23.72 -21.65
C ALA A 55 19.19 -23.61 -20.80
N PHE A 56 19.25 -24.21 -19.60
CA PHE A 56 20.36 -24.00 -18.67
C PHE A 56 21.24 -25.24 -18.38
N ASP A 57 20.90 -26.41 -18.91
CA ASP A 57 21.60 -27.66 -18.58
C ASP A 57 22.73 -28.05 -19.56
N SER A 58 23.11 -27.19 -20.51
CA SER A 58 24.14 -27.53 -21.50
C SER A 58 25.18 -26.43 -21.72
N ALA A 59 25.91 -26.03 -20.66
CA ALA A 59 27.21 -25.36 -20.83
C ALA A 59 28.12 -25.62 -19.62
N THR A 60 28.90 -26.69 -19.72
CA THR A 60 30.05 -26.94 -18.84
C THR A 60 31.13 -25.87 -19.03
N GLY A 61 31.48 -25.19 -17.93
CA GLY A 61 32.87 -24.80 -17.64
C GLY A 61 33.46 -23.62 -18.43
N ALA A 62 33.01 -22.41 -18.16
CA ALA A 62 33.85 -21.21 -18.18
C ALA A 62 33.19 -20.11 -17.33
N MET A 63 33.92 -19.56 -16.34
CA MET A 63 33.48 -18.35 -15.63
C MET A 63 33.52 -17.17 -16.62
N CYS A 64 32.36 -16.75 -17.11
CA CYS A 64 32.22 -15.50 -17.84
C CYS A 64 31.81 -14.41 -16.85
N THR A 65 32.77 -13.57 -16.44
CA THR A 65 32.47 -12.31 -15.75
C THR A 65 31.91 -11.32 -16.76
N VAL A 66 30.59 -11.10 -16.71
CA VAL A 66 29.94 -10.01 -17.46
C VAL A 66 29.98 -8.76 -16.60
N ASN A 67 30.87 -7.82 -16.93
CA ASN A 67 30.85 -6.47 -16.37
C ASN A 67 29.96 -5.59 -17.26
N VAL A 68 28.75 -5.28 -16.78
CA VAL A 68 27.91 -4.26 -17.39
C VAL A 68 28.33 -2.90 -16.83
N THR A 69 29.05 -2.13 -17.63
CA THR A 69 29.37 -0.73 -17.29
C THR A 69 28.35 0.16 -18.00
N CYS A 70 27.36 0.67 -17.28
CA CYS A 70 26.43 1.66 -17.81
C CYS A 70 27.06 3.04 -17.65
N THR A 71 27.61 3.59 -18.74
CA THR A 71 28.10 4.97 -18.78
C THR A 71 27.03 5.88 -19.37
N VAL A 72 26.30 6.61 -18.53
CA VAL A 72 25.44 7.71 -18.96
C VAL A 72 26.34 8.91 -19.26
N LEU A 73 26.73 9.06 -20.52
CA LEU A 73 27.39 10.26 -21.00
C LEU A 73 26.33 11.35 -21.25
N LEU A 74 26.07 12.17 -20.23
CA LEU A 74 25.34 13.43 -20.40
C LEU A 74 26.20 14.41 -21.19
N ARG A 75 26.07 14.37 -22.52
CA ARG A 75 26.42 15.48 -23.39
C ARG A 75 25.14 16.24 -23.70
N ASP A 76 25.05 17.44 -23.13
CA ASP A 76 24.02 18.47 -23.31
C ASP A 76 22.78 18.37 -22.38
N PRO A 77 22.64 19.26 -21.39
CA PRO A 77 21.48 19.32 -20.50
C PRO A 77 20.22 19.95 -21.13
N PHE A 78 20.25 20.37 -22.41
CA PHE A 78 19.09 20.95 -23.12
C PHE A 78 18.74 20.20 -24.41
N SER A 79 19.21 18.96 -24.58
CA SER A 79 18.87 18.13 -25.73
C SER A 79 17.67 17.22 -25.42
N ASP A 80 16.55 17.42 -26.12
CA ASP A 80 15.29 16.65 -25.99
C ASP A 80 15.35 15.22 -26.57
N MET A 81 16.54 14.69 -26.87
CA MET A 81 16.75 13.30 -27.27
C MET A 81 17.45 12.51 -26.16
N GLN A 82 16.71 11.61 -25.51
CA GLN A 82 17.32 10.52 -24.75
C GLN A 82 17.52 9.32 -25.68
N VAL A 83 18.78 8.97 -25.93
CA VAL A 83 19.14 7.77 -26.70
C VAL A 83 19.32 6.62 -25.71
N VAL A 84 18.34 5.72 -25.65
CA VAL A 84 18.50 4.44 -24.94
C VAL A 84 19.17 3.46 -25.90
N GLN A 85 20.35 2.97 -25.54
CA GLN A 85 21.10 2.02 -26.35
C GLN A 85 20.67 0.60 -25.97
N GLY A 86 19.77 0.01 -26.76
CA GLY A 86 19.45 -1.41 -26.67
C GLY A 86 20.54 -2.23 -27.36
N ILE A 87 21.13 -3.20 -26.65
CA ILE A 87 22.00 -4.22 -27.25
C ILE A 87 21.16 -5.49 -27.35
N GLU A 88 20.77 -5.86 -28.56
CA GLU A 88 20.19 -7.17 -28.84
C GLU A 88 21.33 -8.20 -28.98
N PHE A 89 21.15 -9.36 -28.36
CA PHE A 89 22.07 -10.50 -28.48
C PHE A 89 21.36 -11.58 -29.28
N ASP A 90 21.86 -11.87 -30.49
CA ASP A 90 21.46 -13.08 -31.22
C ASP A 90 22.28 -14.28 -30.72
N GLU A 91 21.58 -15.37 -30.41
CA GLU A 91 22.17 -16.66 -30.05
C GLU A 91 22.89 -17.27 -31.27
N CYS A 92 24.23 -17.34 -31.20
CA CYS A 92 25.04 -17.99 -32.22
C CYS A 92 25.43 -19.41 -31.77
N GLY A 93 24.89 -20.42 -32.45
CA GLY A 93 25.26 -21.82 -32.30
C GLY A 93 26.67 -22.13 -32.82
N SER A 94 27.38 -23.00 -32.12
CA SER A 94 28.75 -23.40 -32.41
C SER A 94 28.90 -24.24 -33.68
N ALA A 95 29.85 -23.91 -34.55
CA ALA A 95 31.15 -24.61 -34.68
C ALA A 95 31.83 -24.29 -36.02
N ALA A 96 33.05 -23.76 -35.93
CA ALA A 96 34.18 -23.88 -36.86
C ALA A 96 33.94 -23.70 -38.37
N GLU A 97 34.22 -22.51 -38.90
CA GLU A 97 35.33 -22.25 -39.84
C GLU A 97 35.44 -20.73 -40.06
N ASP A 98 36.67 -20.23 -40.20
CA ASP A 98 37.00 -18.81 -40.36
C ASP A 98 36.31 -18.21 -41.60
N VAL A 99 35.25 -17.44 -41.38
CA VAL A 99 34.69 -16.51 -42.37
C VAL A 99 34.56 -15.14 -41.71
N HIS A 100 35.24 -14.15 -42.28
CA HIS A 100 35.19 -12.76 -41.84
C HIS A 100 33.83 -12.16 -42.26
N GLU A 101 32.78 -12.44 -41.49
CA GLU A 101 31.48 -11.80 -41.66
C GLU A 101 31.51 -10.39 -41.06
N GLN A 102 31.45 -9.40 -41.94
CA GLN A 102 31.31 -8.00 -41.58
C GLN A 102 29.83 -7.72 -41.32
N THR A 103 29.39 -7.87 -40.07
CA THR A 103 28.00 -7.59 -39.67
C THR A 103 27.74 -6.08 -39.67
N ILE A 104 26.87 -5.63 -40.57
CA ILE A 104 26.37 -4.25 -40.60
C ILE A 104 25.29 -4.13 -39.51
N ALA A 105 25.62 -3.51 -38.39
CA ALA A 105 24.64 -3.18 -37.36
C ALA A 105 23.63 -2.15 -37.92
N GLN A 106 22.37 -2.55 -38.09
CA GLN A 106 21.30 -1.61 -38.44
C GLN A 106 20.89 -0.82 -37.20
N LYS A 107 21.02 0.51 -37.29
CA LYS A 107 20.60 1.45 -36.26
C LYS A 107 19.09 1.66 -36.36
N THR A 108 18.31 0.97 -35.54
CA THR A 108 16.88 1.24 -35.42
C THR A 108 16.67 2.33 -34.37
N THR A 109 16.17 3.49 -34.80
CA THR A 109 15.90 4.63 -33.90
C THR A 109 14.40 4.71 -33.69
N PHE A 110 13.93 4.56 -32.46
CA PHE A 110 12.52 4.72 -32.11
C PHE A 110 12.34 6.05 -31.38
N THR A 111 11.43 6.89 -31.87
CA THR A 111 10.98 8.09 -31.16
C THR A 111 9.91 7.70 -30.15
N VAL A 112 10.21 7.83 -28.87
CA VAL A 112 9.22 7.65 -27.80
C VAL A 112 8.47 8.99 -27.65
N PRO A 113 7.13 9.02 -27.81
CA PRO A 113 6.38 10.24 -27.55
C PRO A 113 6.47 10.59 -26.06
N ILE A 114 6.86 11.82 -25.78
CA ILE A 114 6.90 12.37 -24.42
C ILE A 114 5.45 12.44 -23.93
N LEU A 115 5.12 11.66 -22.90
CA LEU A 115 3.87 11.81 -22.18
C LEU A 115 3.95 13.13 -21.40
N ASP A 116 3.10 14.09 -21.76
CA ASP A 116 2.86 15.27 -20.94
C ASP A 116 2.51 14.85 -19.50
N SER A 117 2.85 15.69 -18.52
CA SER A 117 2.50 15.46 -17.12
C SER A 117 0.99 15.25 -17.02
N LEU A 118 0.57 14.04 -16.64
CA LEU A 118 -0.85 13.70 -16.49
C LEU A 118 -1.51 14.71 -15.53
N PRO A 119 -2.72 15.23 -15.86
CA PRO A 119 -3.42 16.14 -14.97
C PRO A 119 -3.63 15.44 -13.62
N HIS A 120 -3.19 16.11 -12.55
CA HIS A 120 -3.31 15.62 -11.19
C HIS A 120 -4.72 15.11 -10.92
N LEU A 121 -4.85 13.81 -10.65
CA LEU A 121 -6.09 13.16 -10.23
C LEU A 121 -6.67 13.98 -9.07
N ARG A 122 -7.83 14.63 -9.30
CA ARG A 122 -8.57 15.23 -8.19
C ARG A 122 -8.99 14.08 -7.29
N SER A 123 -8.57 14.14 -6.03
CA SER A 123 -8.95 13.18 -4.99
C SER A 123 -10.45 12.96 -5.02
N TRP A 124 -10.86 11.70 -5.01
CA TRP A 124 -12.24 11.29 -5.07
C TRP A 124 -12.99 11.83 -3.84
N ARG A 125 -13.69 12.95 -3.99
CA ARG A 125 -14.51 13.49 -2.90
C ARG A 125 -15.91 12.91 -3.04
N PHE A 126 -16.25 12.00 -2.13
CA PHE A 126 -17.61 11.58 -1.92
C PHE A 126 -18.44 12.80 -1.48
N HIS A 127 -19.30 13.29 -2.37
CA HIS A 127 -20.41 14.12 -1.95
C HIS A 127 -21.58 13.17 -1.66
N PRO A 128 -22.09 13.11 -0.43
CA PRO A 128 -23.28 12.31 -0.15
C PRO A 128 -24.42 12.75 -1.07
N PRO A 129 -25.21 11.82 -1.62
CA PRO A 129 -26.30 12.15 -2.52
C PRO A 129 -27.25 13.14 -1.85
N SER A 130 -27.43 14.30 -2.51
CA SER A 130 -28.37 15.34 -2.14
C SER A 130 -29.78 14.77 -2.05
N THR A 131 -30.23 14.42 -0.86
CA THR A 131 -31.62 14.02 -0.58
C THR A 131 -32.55 15.24 -0.72
N PRO A 132 -33.78 15.05 -1.23
CA PRO A 132 -34.75 16.15 -1.38
C PRO A 132 -35.10 16.76 0.00
N PRO A 133 -35.48 18.05 0.04
CA PRO A 133 -35.54 18.84 1.27
C PRO A 133 -36.58 18.27 2.24
N SER A 134 -36.10 17.58 3.27
CA SER A 134 -36.87 17.26 4.46
C SER A 134 -37.00 18.52 5.31
N THR A 135 -38.23 18.89 5.67
CA THR A 135 -38.63 20.07 6.46
C THR A 135 -38.29 19.92 7.95
N SER A 136 -37.15 19.31 8.26
CA SER A 136 -36.60 19.22 9.62
C SER A 136 -35.66 20.41 9.90
N PRO A 137 -35.62 20.90 11.15
CA PRO A 137 -34.96 22.15 11.49
C PRO A 137 -33.46 22.11 11.16
N SER A 138 -33.01 23.20 10.55
CA SER A 138 -31.70 23.42 9.96
C SER A 138 -30.54 23.07 10.90
N LEU A 139 -29.77 22.06 10.51
CA LEU A 139 -28.46 21.72 11.06
C LEU A 139 -27.42 22.61 10.37
N THR A 140 -27.49 23.92 10.64
CA THR A 140 -26.49 24.92 10.22
C THR A 140 -25.55 25.21 11.39
N GLU A 141 -24.82 24.19 11.81
CA GLU A 141 -23.47 24.36 12.35
C GLU A 141 -22.60 23.41 11.54
N GLU A 142 -21.71 23.98 10.74
CA GLU A 142 -20.58 23.24 10.18
C GLU A 142 -19.91 22.53 11.35
N TYR A 143 -20.14 21.21 11.48
CA TYR A 143 -19.40 20.37 12.41
C TYR A 143 -17.96 20.37 11.93
N LEU A 144 -17.21 21.39 12.34
CA LEU A 144 -15.77 21.41 12.16
C LEU A 144 -15.28 20.12 12.83
N PRO A 145 -14.63 19.22 12.06
CA PRO A 145 -14.18 17.96 12.62
C PRO A 145 -13.28 18.27 13.81
N THR A 146 -13.60 17.71 14.97
CA THR A 146 -12.81 17.90 16.17
C THR A 146 -11.35 17.54 15.87
N PRO A 147 -10.37 18.39 16.23
CA PRO A 147 -8.95 18.11 15.97
C PRO A 147 -8.53 16.73 16.50
N ILE A 148 -7.68 16.03 15.76
CA ILE A 148 -7.19 14.71 16.17
C ILE A 148 -6.25 14.92 17.36
N ARG A 149 -6.48 14.14 18.42
CA ARG A 149 -5.73 14.29 19.68
C ARG A 149 -4.35 13.64 19.66
N TRP A 150 -4.02 12.92 18.60
CA TRP A 150 -2.76 12.19 18.40
C TRP A 150 -2.36 11.39 19.65
N THR A 151 -3.32 10.65 20.20
CA THR A 151 -3.08 9.66 21.25
C THR A 151 -2.38 8.43 20.69
N ASP A 152 -2.00 7.48 21.57
CA ASP A 152 -1.47 6.19 21.10
C ASP A 152 -2.48 5.47 20.20
N ALA A 153 -3.77 5.52 20.55
CA ALA A 153 -4.83 4.90 19.76
C ALA A 153 -4.97 5.55 18.38
N ASP A 154 -4.91 6.88 18.29
CA ASP A 154 -5.01 7.59 17.01
C ASP A 154 -3.84 7.27 16.08
N LEU A 155 -2.61 7.23 16.63
CA LEU A 155 -1.44 6.85 15.85
C LEU A 155 -1.50 5.39 15.41
N MET A 156 -1.91 4.48 16.29
CA MET A 156 -2.09 3.07 15.91
C MET A 156 -3.18 2.92 14.86
N TYR A 157 -4.29 3.66 14.96
CA TYR A 157 -5.35 3.65 13.96
C TYR A 157 -4.84 4.18 12.61
N LEU A 158 -4.06 5.27 12.60
CA LEU A 158 -3.39 5.73 11.37
C LEU A 158 -2.49 4.63 10.76
N LEU A 159 -1.73 3.91 11.59
CA LEU A 159 -0.90 2.79 11.11
C LEU A 159 -1.75 1.63 10.57
N THR A 160 -2.94 1.37 11.13
CA THR A 160 -3.89 0.37 10.60
C THR A 160 -4.41 0.79 9.22
N CYS A 161 -4.61 2.09 9.03
CA CYS A 161 -5.07 2.66 7.77
C CYS A 161 -3.97 2.67 6.70
N LEU A 162 -2.71 2.93 7.06
CA LEU A 162 -1.63 3.04 6.08
C LEU A 162 -0.91 1.69 5.83
N PHE A 163 -0.82 0.83 6.83
CA PHE A 163 -0.05 -0.40 6.77
C PHE A 163 -0.80 -1.58 7.39
N PRO A 164 -2.02 -1.91 6.90
CA PRO A 164 -2.85 -2.96 7.51
C PRO A 164 -2.13 -4.31 7.57
N SER A 165 -1.52 -4.75 6.46
CA SER A 165 -0.83 -6.04 6.39
C SER A 165 0.41 -6.11 7.30
N PRO A 166 1.38 -5.17 7.23
CA PRO A 166 2.51 -5.18 8.16
C PRO A 166 2.10 -5.14 9.64
N LEU A 167 1.01 -4.43 9.96
CA LEU A 167 0.52 -4.35 11.34
C LEU A 167 -0.06 -5.68 11.82
N VAL A 168 -0.92 -6.34 11.02
CA VAL A 168 -1.52 -7.66 11.36
C VAL A 168 -0.43 -8.71 11.57
N HIS A 169 0.67 -8.64 10.83
CA HIS A 169 1.81 -9.55 10.96
C HIS A 169 2.81 -9.15 12.07
N ASN A 170 2.50 -8.15 12.89
CA ASN A 170 3.40 -7.60 13.92
C ASN A 170 4.79 -7.22 13.36
N GLN A 171 4.83 -6.70 12.14
CA GLN A 171 6.06 -6.28 11.47
C GLN A 171 6.41 -4.81 11.76
N LEU A 172 5.50 -4.03 12.33
CA LEU A 172 5.75 -2.63 12.65
C LEU A 172 6.36 -2.49 14.05
N ILE A 173 7.47 -1.76 14.13
CA ILE A 173 8.21 -1.52 15.38
C ILE A 173 8.36 -0.01 15.58
N LEU A 174 7.87 0.48 16.71
CA LEU A 174 8.05 1.86 17.15
C LEU A 174 9.21 1.94 18.16
N SER A 175 10.13 2.86 17.91
CA SER A 175 11.30 3.08 18.76
C SER A 175 11.43 4.56 19.14
N PRO A 176 11.39 4.92 20.45
CA PRO A 176 11.02 4.06 21.57
C PRO A 176 9.54 3.60 21.52
N PRO A 177 9.14 2.56 22.27
CA PRO A 177 7.75 2.11 22.33
C PRO A 177 6.80 3.21 22.83
N LEU A 178 5.59 3.30 22.26
CA LEU A 178 4.62 4.35 22.59
C LEU A 178 4.27 4.43 24.09
N ALA A 179 4.08 3.28 24.73
CA ALA A 179 3.78 3.19 26.15
C ALA A 179 4.91 3.68 27.07
N SER A 180 6.14 3.81 26.55
CA SER A 180 7.30 4.29 27.29
C SER A 180 7.54 5.80 27.17
N LEU A 181 6.74 6.49 26.36
CA LEU A 181 6.92 7.92 26.12
C LEU A 181 6.55 8.74 27.36
N PRO A 182 7.45 9.60 27.86
CA PRO A 182 7.09 10.53 28.93
C PRO A 182 6.12 11.59 28.41
N CYS A 183 5.15 12.00 29.22
CA CYS A 183 4.23 13.09 28.86
C CYS A 183 4.99 14.39 28.53
N THR A 184 6.08 14.65 29.25
CA THR A 184 6.96 15.79 29.06
C THR A 184 8.39 15.36 29.35
N SER A 185 9.32 15.74 28.49
CA SER A 185 10.73 15.35 28.61
C SER A 185 11.64 16.58 28.57
N SER A 186 12.72 16.55 29.35
CA SER A 186 13.78 17.56 29.28
C SER A 186 14.65 17.42 28.03
N SER A 187 14.67 16.23 27.42
CA SER A 187 15.33 15.96 26.14
C SER A 187 14.30 15.73 25.03
N PRO A 188 14.60 16.11 23.78
CA PRO A 188 13.70 15.82 22.67
C PRO A 188 13.38 14.32 22.54
N ILE A 189 12.12 14.02 22.28
CA ILE A 189 11.59 12.70 21.99
C ILE A 189 11.65 12.50 20.48
N HIS A 190 12.35 11.46 20.04
CA HIS A 190 12.49 11.11 18.64
C HIS A 190 11.90 9.73 18.40
N LEU A 191 10.71 9.68 17.79
CA LEU A 191 10.01 8.46 17.44
C LEU A 191 10.42 8.00 16.05
N HIS A 192 10.72 6.72 15.92
CA HIS A 192 10.99 6.06 14.65
C HIS A 192 9.99 4.94 14.41
N LEU A 193 9.48 4.84 13.18
CA LEU A 193 8.74 3.68 12.71
C LEU A 193 9.64 2.83 11.82
N HIS A 194 9.70 1.55 12.14
CA HIS A 194 10.40 0.54 11.36
C HIS A 194 9.46 -0.58 10.94
N GLN A 195 9.76 -1.20 9.79
CA GLN A 195 9.12 -2.43 9.34
C GLN A 195 10.14 -3.57 9.34
N LEU A 196 9.80 -4.67 10.00
CA LEU A 196 10.53 -5.91 9.98
C LEU A 196 10.14 -6.70 8.73
N ILE A 197 11.09 -6.85 7.81
CA ILE A 197 10.93 -7.69 6.63
C ILE A 197 11.37 -9.10 7.01
N PRO A 198 10.46 -10.09 6.99
CA PRO A 198 10.82 -11.45 7.31
C PRO A 198 11.85 -11.97 6.30
N PRO A 199 12.77 -12.83 6.74
CA PRO A 199 13.74 -13.42 5.84
C PRO A 199 13.02 -14.24 4.75
N ALA A 200 13.22 -13.89 3.49
CA ALA A 200 12.74 -14.70 2.38
C ALA A 200 13.34 -16.11 2.50
N PRO A 201 12.57 -17.18 2.27
CA PRO A 201 13.13 -18.53 2.28
C PRO A 201 14.27 -18.58 1.27
N PRO A 202 15.46 -19.05 1.67
CA PRO A 202 16.60 -19.07 0.76
C PRO A 202 16.26 -19.98 -0.43
N PRO A 203 16.62 -19.57 -1.66
CA PRO A 203 16.35 -20.40 -2.84
C PRO A 203 17.08 -21.74 -2.70
N ARG A 204 16.57 -22.80 -3.33
CA ARG A 204 17.20 -24.14 -3.26
C ARG A 204 18.68 -24.12 -3.67
N SER A 205 19.05 -23.22 -4.57
CA SER A 205 20.44 -22.99 -5.01
C SER A 205 21.37 -22.53 -3.88
N ALA A 206 20.85 -21.87 -2.84
CA ALA A 206 21.61 -21.43 -1.66
C ALA A 206 22.04 -22.60 -0.75
N TYR A 207 21.48 -23.80 -0.95
CA TYR A 207 21.84 -25.03 -0.21
C TYR A 207 22.79 -25.95 -0.99
N SER A 208 23.49 -25.44 -2.01
CA SER A 208 24.44 -26.25 -2.77
C SER A 208 25.57 -26.80 -1.89
N LYS A 209 25.82 -28.11 -1.99
CA LYS A 209 26.92 -28.83 -1.31
C LYS A 209 28.30 -28.25 -1.66
N HIS A 210 28.39 -27.54 -2.77
CA HIS A 210 29.63 -26.95 -3.28
C HIS A 210 29.87 -25.52 -2.80
N LEU A 211 28.90 -24.90 -2.13
CA LEU A 211 29.09 -23.59 -1.52
C LEU A 211 29.75 -23.75 -0.15
N PRO A 212 30.67 -22.84 0.22
CA PRO A 212 31.28 -22.87 1.54
C PRO A 212 30.20 -22.85 2.63
N ILE A 213 30.38 -23.67 3.66
CA ILE A 213 29.48 -23.78 4.82
C ILE A 213 29.53 -22.46 5.59
N GLY A 214 28.71 -21.50 5.18
CA GLY A 214 28.63 -20.21 5.83
C GLY A 214 28.14 -19.12 4.88
N THR A 215 27.04 -18.48 5.28
CA THR A 215 26.57 -17.10 4.94
C THR A 215 25.21 -16.98 4.26
N GLY A 216 24.65 -18.05 3.69
CA GLY A 216 23.35 -17.98 3.00
C GLY A 216 22.10 -17.93 3.89
N ARG A 217 22.22 -17.69 5.22
CA ARG A 217 21.03 -17.58 6.08
C ARG A 217 20.40 -16.21 5.84
N PRO A 218 19.17 -16.13 5.31
CA PRO A 218 18.52 -14.85 5.14
C PRO A 218 18.27 -14.26 6.53
N ALA A 219 18.80 -13.06 6.76
CA ALA A 219 18.57 -12.30 7.98
C ALA A 219 17.32 -11.45 7.81
N ALA A 220 16.54 -11.30 8.89
CA ALA A 220 15.48 -10.32 8.92
C ALA A 220 16.07 -8.93 8.68
N ARG A 221 15.42 -8.13 7.84
CA ARG A 221 15.84 -6.74 7.55
C ARG A 221 14.89 -5.80 8.26
N THR A 222 15.44 -4.70 8.79
CA THR A 222 14.63 -3.64 9.37
C THR A 222 14.65 -2.47 8.40
N LEU A 223 13.50 -2.15 7.81
CA LEU A 223 13.30 -0.99 6.95
C LEU A 223 12.86 0.19 7.82
N HIS A 224 13.49 1.35 7.68
CA HIS A 224 13.04 2.57 8.32
C HIS A 224 11.96 3.23 7.45
N LEU A 225 10.79 3.51 8.01
CA LEU A 225 9.64 4.07 7.28
C LEU A 225 9.50 5.58 7.48
N ALA A 226 9.58 6.05 8.73
CA ALA A 226 9.40 7.46 9.07
C ALA A 226 10.01 7.80 10.44
N SER A 227 10.25 9.08 10.68
CA SER A 227 10.62 9.59 12.00
C SER A 227 9.85 10.85 12.36
N SER A 228 9.62 11.09 13.65
CA SER A 228 9.19 12.38 14.14
C SER A 228 10.32 13.42 14.02
N SER A 229 9.97 14.69 14.18
CA SER A 229 10.94 15.77 14.30
C SER A 229 11.85 15.58 15.52
N ARG A 230 13.07 16.11 15.42
CA ARG A 230 14.06 16.16 16.51
C ARG A 230 13.77 17.24 17.56
N THR A 231 12.71 18.03 17.38
CA THR A 231 12.33 19.15 18.26
C THR A 231 11.09 18.87 19.09
N CYS A 232 10.59 17.65 19.11
CA CYS A 232 9.41 17.27 19.91
C CYS A 232 9.79 17.09 21.38
N TYR A 233 9.17 17.82 22.31
CA TYR A 233 9.43 17.69 23.77
C TYR A 233 8.30 16.99 24.54
N THR A 234 7.18 16.73 23.86
CA THR A 234 6.03 16.02 24.41
C THR A 234 5.72 14.77 23.59
N ALA A 235 5.14 13.74 24.22
CA ALA A 235 4.72 12.53 23.51
C ALA A 235 3.69 12.84 22.41
N HIS A 236 2.79 13.79 22.68
CA HIS A 236 1.81 14.28 21.72
C HIS A 236 2.49 14.82 20.45
N ASP A 237 3.45 15.73 20.60
CA ASP A 237 4.11 16.36 19.44
C ASP A 237 4.95 15.36 18.65
N ALA A 238 5.57 14.39 19.33
CA ALA A 238 6.31 13.32 18.68
C ALA A 238 5.39 12.44 17.82
N ARG A 239 4.23 12.02 18.34
CA ARG A 239 3.24 11.22 17.59
C ARG A 239 2.66 12.01 16.42
N ARG A 240 2.27 13.26 16.66
CA ARG A 240 1.74 14.17 15.62
C ARG A 240 2.76 14.40 14.51
N SER A 241 4.02 14.62 14.87
CA SER A 241 5.10 14.81 13.91
C SER A 241 5.43 13.53 13.13
N LEU A 242 5.39 12.35 13.77
CA LEU A 242 5.52 11.08 13.06
C LEU A 242 4.36 10.86 12.08
N ALA A 243 3.11 11.13 12.50
CA ALA A 243 1.95 11.06 11.63
C ALA A 243 2.07 11.99 10.42
N SER A 244 2.52 13.24 10.63
CA SER A 244 2.83 14.18 9.56
C SER A 244 3.87 13.61 8.58
N SER A 245 4.95 13.00 9.07
CA SER A 245 5.97 12.38 8.21
C SER A 245 5.42 11.19 7.41
N LEU A 246 4.46 10.43 7.95
CA LEU A 246 3.81 9.32 7.24
C LEU A 246 2.85 9.82 6.17
N LEU A 247 2.14 10.90 6.45
CA LEU A 247 1.18 11.54 5.55
C LEU A 247 1.84 12.42 4.46
N ALA A 248 3.16 12.62 4.55
CA ALA A 248 3.91 13.43 3.58
C ALA A 248 3.92 12.82 2.17
N ASN A 249 3.78 11.50 2.04
CA ASN A 249 3.61 10.83 0.75
C ASN A 249 2.15 10.97 0.27
N LYS A 250 1.85 12.10 -0.37
CA LYS A 250 0.50 12.43 -0.84
C LYS A 250 -0.09 11.39 -1.79
N GLU A 251 0.71 10.85 -2.71
CA GLU A 251 0.26 9.85 -3.67
C GLU A 251 -0.22 8.58 -2.96
N PHE A 252 0.57 8.07 -2.01
CA PHE A 252 0.21 6.91 -1.23
C PHE A 252 -1.03 7.14 -0.36
N VAL A 253 -1.15 8.32 0.25
CA VAL A 253 -2.32 8.66 1.08
C VAL A 253 -3.59 8.80 0.25
N ILE A 254 -3.52 9.43 -0.93
CA ILE A 254 -4.64 9.51 -1.88
C ILE A 254 -5.05 8.11 -2.31
N TYR A 255 -4.09 7.25 -2.65
CA TYR A 255 -4.36 5.85 -2.98
C TYR A 255 -5.12 5.12 -1.85
N MET A 256 -4.69 5.28 -0.60
CA MET A 256 -5.37 4.65 0.54
C MET A 256 -6.77 5.22 0.78
N LEU A 257 -6.95 6.54 0.63
CA LEU A 257 -8.26 7.18 0.70
C LEU A 257 -9.22 6.65 -0.35
N ASP A 258 -8.76 6.57 -1.60
CA ASP A 258 -9.56 6.06 -2.72
C ASP A 258 -9.90 4.60 -2.48
N ARG A 259 -8.93 3.77 -2.07
CA ARG A 259 -9.13 2.35 -1.73
C ARG A 259 -10.22 2.17 -0.66
N TYR A 260 -10.15 2.91 0.44
CA TYR A 260 -11.16 2.81 1.49
C TYR A 260 -12.53 3.33 1.04
N SER A 261 -12.57 4.35 0.19
CA SER A 261 -13.83 4.84 -0.39
C SER A 261 -14.46 3.81 -1.33
N VAL A 262 -13.67 3.10 -2.13
CA VAL A 262 -14.17 2.00 -2.98
C VAL A 262 -14.73 0.90 -2.09
N LEU A 263 -13.95 0.43 -1.11
CA LEU A 263 -14.39 -0.65 -0.20
C LEU A 263 -15.66 -0.27 0.57
N ALA A 264 -15.71 0.93 1.14
CA ALA A 264 -16.90 1.41 1.84
C ALA A 264 -18.16 1.39 0.95
N THR A 265 -17.98 1.69 -0.34
CA THR A 265 -19.09 1.69 -1.31
C THR A 265 -19.47 0.27 -1.69
N LEU A 266 -18.51 -0.57 -2.08
CA LEU A 266 -18.75 -1.98 -2.45
C LEU A 266 -19.53 -2.71 -1.36
N TYR A 267 -19.12 -2.58 -0.10
CA TYR A 267 -19.77 -3.26 1.01
C TYR A 267 -21.17 -2.69 1.34
N ALA A 268 -21.50 -1.48 0.89
CA ALA A 268 -22.82 -0.89 1.04
C ALA A 268 -23.78 -1.22 -0.11
N GLU A 269 -23.31 -1.85 -1.19
CA GLU A 269 -24.12 -2.12 -2.38
C GLU A 269 -25.05 -3.33 -2.25
N THR A 270 -25.98 -3.43 -3.19
CA THR A 270 -26.85 -4.61 -3.34
C THR A 270 -26.08 -5.81 -3.90
N LEU A 271 -26.60 -7.03 -3.64
CA LEU A 271 -26.02 -8.25 -4.20
C LEU A 271 -26.03 -8.23 -5.73
N ASP A 272 -27.11 -7.76 -6.35
CA ASP A 272 -27.21 -7.66 -7.81
C ASP A 272 -26.12 -6.76 -8.40
N THR A 273 -25.84 -5.61 -7.75
CA THR A 273 -24.74 -4.71 -8.14
C THR A 273 -23.39 -5.41 -7.99
N LEU A 274 -23.15 -6.08 -6.86
CA LEU A 274 -21.90 -6.79 -6.60
C LEU A 274 -21.65 -7.94 -7.58
N GLU A 275 -22.68 -8.72 -7.94
CA GLU A 275 -22.58 -9.76 -8.97
C GLU A 275 -22.31 -9.17 -10.36
N GLY A 276 -22.87 -8.00 -10.66
CA GLY A 276 -22.56 -7.24 -11.87
C GLY A 276 -21.10 -6.81 -11.91
N LEU A 277 -20.62 -6.20 -10.82
CA LEU A 277 -19.23 -5.77 -10.66
C LEU A 277 -18.25 -6.94 -10.75
N TYR A 278 -18.53 -8.04 -10.05
CA TYR A 278 -17.71 -9.25 -10.08
C TYR A 278 -17.51 -9.76 -11.51
N ARG A 279 -18.60 -9.92 -12.27
CA ARG A 279 -18.53 -10.32 -13.68
C ARG A 279 -17.73 -9.32 -14.51
N GLY A 280 -17.96 -8.02 -14.32
CA GLY A 280 -17.20 -6.97 -15.00
C GLY A 280 -15.70 -7.04 -14.73
N MET A 281 -15.30 -7.23 -13.47
CA MET A 281 -13.89 -7.34 -13.08
C MET A 281 -13.23 -8.61 -13.66
N ILE A 282 -13.94 -9.75 -13.68
CA ILE A 282 -13.45 -10.97 -14.33
C ILE A 282 -13.21 -10.75 -15.83
N GLU A 283 -14.13 -10.09 -16.54
CA GLU A 283 -13.95 -9.75 -17.95
C GLU A 283 -12.76 -8.80 -18.16
N MET A 284 -12.55 -7.83 -17.25
CA MET A 284 -11.39 -6.93 -17.31
C MET A 284 -10.06 -7.69 -17.26
N LEU A 285 -9.97 -8.80 -16.52
CA LEU A 285 -8.75 -9.63 -16.50
C LEU A 285 -8.41 -10.23 -17.88
N GLY A 286 -9.37 -10.33 -18.80
CA GLY A 286 -9.18 -10.80 -20.18
C GLY A 286 -8.83 -9.71 -21.20
N VAL A 287 -8.99 -8.44 -20.85
CA VAL A 287 -8.74 -7.28 -21.74
C VAL A 287 -7.24 -7.19 -22.07
N GLY A 288 -6.86 -6.89 -23.31
CA GLY A 288 -5.45 -6.71 -23.70
C GLY A 288 -4.86 -5.36 -23.26
N GLU A 289 -3.55 -5.27 -23.04
CA GLU A 289 -2.87 -4.02 -22.58
C GLU A 289 -3.17 -2.78 -23.44
N LYS A 290 -3.27 -2.96 -24.76
CA LYS A 290 -3.62 -1.88 -25.69
C LYS A 290 -5.03 -1.35 -25.41
N GLU A 291 -6.01 -2.26 -25.33
CA GLU A 291 -7.40 -1.91 -25.05
C GLU A 291 -7.54 -1.32 -23.64
N TRP A 292 -6.79 -1.82 -22.67
CA TRP A 292 -6.73 -1.28 -21.31
C TRP A 292 -6.35 0.20 -21.29
N GLY A 293 -5.24 0.55 -21.97
CA GLY A 293 -4.78 1.94 -22.06
C GLY A 293 -5.75 2.83 -22.84
N GLU A 294 -6.33 2.34 -23.94
CA GLU A 294 -7.34 3.07 -24.71
C GLU A 294 -8.61 3.34 -23.88
N ARG A 295 -9.09 2.34 -23.15
CA ARG A 295 -10.27 2.43 -22.29
C ARG A 295 -10.03 3.37 -21.10
N TYR A 296 -8.86 3.29 -20.47
CA TYR A 296 -8.49 4.24 -19.42
C TYR A 296 -8.43 5.67 -19.96
N GLY A 297 -7.80 5.89 -21.12
CA GLY A 297 -7.72 7.20 -21.75
C GLY A 297 -9.08 7.79 -22.14
N GLN A 298 -10.05 6.96 -22.52
CA GLN A 298 -11.41 7.38 -22.84
C GLN A 298 -12.23 7.78 -21.60
N LEU A 299 -12.03 7.09 -20.48
CA LEU A 299 -12.82 7.30 -19.28
C LEU A 299 -12.19 8.31 -18.31
N CYS A 300 -10.88 8.46 -18.35
CA CYS A 300 -10.14 9.40 -17.52
C CYS A 300 -10.55 10.84 -17.87
N GLY A 301 -11.18 11.54 -16.92
CA GLY A 301 -11.71 12.89 -17.09
C GLY A 301 -13.20 12.96 -17.43
N GLU A 302 -13.79 11.85 -17.90
CA GLU A 302 -15.23 11.74 -18.18
C GLU A 302 -16.01 11.13 -17.01
N VAL A 303 -15.37 10.27 -16.23
CA VAL A 303 -15.97 9.66 -15.03
C VAL A 303 -15.63 10.50 -13.81
N ASP A 304 -16.66 10.97 -13.11
CA ASP A 304 -16.54 11.71 -11.85
C ASP A 304 -17.27 11.01 -10.69
N GLY A 305 -17.30 11.67 -9.52
CA GLY A 305 -17.94 11.13 -8.32
C GLY A 305 -19.46 10.97 -8.42
N THR A 306 -20.11 11.55 -9.44
CA THR A 306 -21.55 11.46 -9.68
C THR A 306 -21.95 10.33 -10.62
N CYS A 307 -20.97 9.74 -11.32
CA CYS A 307 -21.20 8.58 -12.18
C CYS A 307 -21.63 7.34 -11.37
N VAL A 308 -22.24 6.39 -12.08
CA VAL A 308 -22.59 5.07 -11.51
C VAL A 308 -21.34 4.36 -10.99
N LEU A 309 -21.52 3.54 -9.96
CA LEU A 309 -20.42 2.90 -9.24
C LEU A 309 -19.54 2.07 -10.18
N GLU A 310 -20.15 1.36 -11.11
CA GLU A 310 -19.46 0.48 -12.06
C GLU A 310 -18.43 1.24 -12.87
N ALA A 311 -18.81 2.40 -13.44
CA ALA A 311 -17.90 3.24 -14.20
C ALA A 311 -16.76 3.79 -13.32
N ARG A 312 -17.07 4.16 -12.07
CA ARG A 312 -16.09 4.69 -11.11
C ARG A 312 -15.07 3.63 -10.70
N VAL A 313 -15.54 2.43 -10.36
CA VAL A 313 -14.71 1.28 -10.02
C VAL A 313 -13.85 0.89 -11.21
N GLU A 314 -14.42 0.89 -12.42
CA GLU A 314 -13.70 0.59 -13.64
C GLU A 314 -12.52 1.55 -13.87
N VAL A 315 -12.75 2.87 -13.81
CA VAL A 315 -11.66 3.87 -13.96
C VAL A 315 -10.60 3.72 -12.89
N TYR A 316 -11.02 3.49 -11.64
CA TYR A 316 -10.11 3.24 -10.54
C TYR A 316 -9.22 2.01 -10.82
N LEU A 317 -9.80 0.88 -11.19
CA LEU A 317 -9.07 -0.35 -11.51
C LEU A 317 -8.15 -0.20 -12.72
N LEU A 318 -8.63 0.46 -13.77
CA LEU A 318 -7.83 0.74 -14.97
C LEU A 318 -6.59 1.58 -14.64
N GLY A 319 -6.73 2.58 -13.75
CA GLY A 319 -5.61 3.43 -13.30
C GLY A 319 -4.62 2.69 -12.39
N MET A 320 -5.10 1.74 -11.58
CA MET A 320 -4.26 0.90 -10.71
C MET A 320 -3.48 -0.17 -11.47
N GLY A 321 -4.01 -0.63 -12.59
CA GLY A 321 -3.41 -1.66 -13.44
C GLY A 321 -3.84 -3.08 -13.09
N ARG A 322 -3.51 -4.01 -13.99
CA ARG A 322 -4.04 -5.39 -13.96
C ARG A 322 -3.75 -6.15 -12.67
N GLY A 323 -2.54 -6.02 -12.12
CA GLY A 323 -2.15 -6.76 -10.92
C GLY A 323 -3.02 -6.48 -9.70
N GLU A 324 -3.63 -5.29 -9.63
CA GLU A 324 -4.54 -4.93 -8.55
C GLU A 324 -5.95 -5.49 -8.77
N VAL A 325 -6.37 -5.71 -10.02
CA VAL A 325 -7.73 -6.20 -10.32
C VAL A 325 -7.98 -7.59 -9.76
N GLU A 326 -6.99 -8.48 -9.80
CA GLU A 326 -7.10 -9.80 -9.17
C GLU A 326 -7.42 -9.68 -7.67
N TRP A 327 -6.72 -8.78 -6.97
CA TRP A 327 -6.98 -8.52 -5.56
C TRP A 327 -8.39 -7.95 -5.33
N TRP A 328 -8.88 -7.08 -6.22
CA TRP A 328 -10.24 -6.54 -6.11
C TRP A 328 -11.34 -7.56 -6.39
N VAL A 329 -11.11 -8.50 -7.32
CA VAL A 329 -12.02 -9.63 -7.55
C VAL A 329 -12.22 -10.41 -6.26
N GLU A 330 -11.15 -10.73 -5.53
CA GLU A 330 -11.22 -11.43 -4.24
C GLU A 330 -12.01 -10.62 -3.18
N ASN A 331 -11.89 -9.29 -3.19
CA ASN A 331 -12.65 -8.44 -2.25
C ASN A 331 -14.14 -8.40 -2.58
N VAL A 332 -14.51 -8.37 -3.86
CA VAL A 332 -15.92 -8.43 -4.27
C VAL A 332 -16.50 -9.81 -4.00
N GLU A 333 -15.74 -10.88 -4.25
CA GLU A 333 -16.11 -12.24 -3.90
C GLU A 333 -16.37 -12.37 -2.40
N MET A 334 -15.47 -11.85 -1.55
CA MET A 334 -15.69 -11.80 -0.11
C MET A 334 -16.95 -10.99 0.26
N ALA A 335 -17.18 -9.83 -0.37
CA ALA A 335 -18.38 -9.05 -0.11
C ALA A 335 -19.68 -9.80 -0.52
N LEU A 336 -19.63 -10.66 -1.54
CA LEU A 336 -20.75 -11.52 -1.93
C LEU A 336 -21.00 -12.64 -0.92
N GLU A 337 -19.97 -13.14 -0.23
CA GLU A 337 -20.09 -14.17 0.82
C GLU A 337 -20.70 -13.63 2.13
N LEU A 338 -20.67 -12.32 2.34
CA LEU A 338 -21.16 -11.69 3.57
C LEU A 338 -22.64 -11.32 3.49
N GLU A 339 -23.38 -11.60 4.56
CA GLU A 339 -24.82 -11.33 4.66
C GLU A 339 -25.10 -9.92 5.22
N GLY A 340 -26.08 -9.23 4.61
CA GLY A 340 -26.76 -8.02 5.10
C GLY A 340 -25.96 -7.13 6.07
N ASP A 341 -26.34 -7.20 7.35
CA ASP A 341 -25.81 -6.35 8.43
C ASP A 341 -24.29 -6.49 8.64
N GLU A 342 -23.73 -7.68 8.43
CA GLU A 342 -22.29 -7.90 8.54
C GLU A 342 -21.57 -7.12 7.45
N ARG A 343 -22.02 -7.26 6.21
CA ARG A 343 -21.45 -6.53 5.07
C ARG A 343 -21.59 -5.01 5.23
N GLU A 344 -22.74 -4.53 5.69
CA GLU A 344 -22.93 -3.11 5.96
C GLU A 344 -21.99 -2.61 7.07
N GLY A 345 -21.80 -3.41 8.13
CA GLY A 345 -20.87 -3.11 9.21
C GLY A 345 -19.44 -2.92 8.70
N TRP A 346 -19.00 -3.78 7.79
CA TRP A 346 -17.73 -3.65 7.08
C TRP A 346 -17.63 -2.37 6.24
N GLY A 347 -18.70 -2.03 5.50
CA GLY A 347 -18.79 -0.78 4.78
C GLY A 347 -18.63 0.44 5.69
N GLY A 348 -19.19 0.37 6.91
CA GLY A 348 -19.00 1.38 7.96
C GLY A 348 -17.54 1.51 8.40
N VAL A 349 -16.86 0.40 8.67
CA VAL A 349 -15.44 0.41 9.09
C VAL A 349 -14.54 1.07 8.04
N TYR A 350 -14.73 0.76 6.76
CA TYR A 350 -13.96 1.38 5.68
C TYR A 350 -14.29 2.85 5.49
N ARG A 351 -15.55 3.25 5.68
CA ARG A 351 -15.96 4.65 5.67
C ARG A 351 -15.28 5.43 6.78
N ASP A 352 -15.30 4.91 8.00
CA ASP A 352 -14.64 5.53 9.16
C ASP A 352 -13.13 5.69 8.93
N ALA A 353 -12.48 4.69 8.31
CA ALA A 353 -11.08 4.75 7.94
C ALA A 353 -10.79 5.86 6.92
N ALA A 354 -11.60 5.97 5.86
CA ALA A 354 -11.50 7.03 4.86
C ALA A 354 -11.71 8.42 5.48
N GLU A 355 -12.72 8.57 6.33
CA GLU A 355 -13.02 9.83 7.04
C GLU A 355 -11.90 10.23 8.00
N PHE A 356 -11.34 9.28 8.74
CA PHE A 356 -10.20 9.54 9.63
C PHE A 356 -8.96 9.97 8.84
N LEU A 357 -8.61 9.26 7.77
CA LEU A 357 -7.50 9.63 6.88
C LEU A 357 -7.71 11.02 6.29
N GLY A 358 -8.91 11.33 5.82
CA GLY A 358 -9.24 12.63 5.24
C GLY A 358 -9.08 13.76 6.25
N ARG A 359 -9.55 13.55 7.50
CA ARG A 359 -9.32 14.49 8.61
C ARG A 359 -7.85 14.65 8.95
N ALA A 360 -7.09 13.55 8.99
CA ALA A 360 -5.67 13.57 9.30
C ALA A 360 -4.87 14.37 8.27
N VAL A 361 -5.16 14.21 6.98
CA VAL A 361 -4.57 15.01 5.90
C VAL A 361 -4.93 16.49 6.05
N GLY A 362 -6.23 16.80 6.22
CA GLY A 362 -6.69 18.18 6.36
C GLY A 362 -6.03 18.90 7.54
N GLU A 363 -5.87 18.23 8.68
CA GLU A 363 -5.18 18.82 9.84
C GLU A 363 -3.71 19.15 9.54
N MET A 364 -3.00 18.29 8.79
CA MET A 364 -1.59 18.51 8.46
C MET A 364 -1.38 19.62 7.43
N GLU A 365 -2.28 19.75 6.46
CA GLU A 365 -2.22 20.84 5.47
C GLU A 365 -2.40 22.21 6.12
N HIS A 366 -3.31 22.32 7.10
CA HIS A 366 -3.54 23.56 7.85
C HIS A 366 -2.30 24.04 8.63
N VAL A 367 -1.44 23.13 9.07
CA VAL A 367 -0.19 23.50 9.77
C VAL A 367 0.87 24.01 8.79
N SER A 368 0.92 23.45 7.57
CA SER A 368 1.93 23.83 6.57
C SER A 368 1.70 25.19 5.91
N GLY A 369 0.47 25.70 5.89
CA GLY A 369 0.11 26.95 5.23
C GLY A 369 0.48 28.24 5.98
N TYR A 370 1.21 28.15 7.10
CA TYR A 370 1.63 29.29 7.92
C TYR A 370 3.13 29.60 7.85
N GLU A 371 3.88 28.94 6.95
CA GLU A 371 5.26 29.27 6.61
C GLU A 371 5.33 29.92 5.22
#